data_AF-A0AAN6JQ87-F1
#
_entry.id   AF-A0AAN6JQ87-F1
#
_cell.length_a   1.000
_cell.length_b   1.000
_cell.length_c   1.000
_cell.angle_alpha   90.00
_cell.angle_beta   90.00
_cell.angle_gamma   90.00
#
_symmetry.space_group_name_H-M   'P 1'
#
loop_
_entity.id
_entity.type
_entity.pdbx_description
1 polymer ?
#
loop_
_entity_poly.entity_id
_entity_poly.type
_entity_poly.pdbx_seq_one_letter_code
_entity_poly.pdbx_strand_id
1 'polypeptide(L)'
;MPSASKTIVAPASTAAAADGAAAGAAAAAAANGDRLPLELDAGLLLSVDPNPLDANLFPSSSSSSSSAALIDEHLHERVQQATQSLFNAVFSLPVSRHPDHGPIVTLPPPLLTLPREKPLPKAKPLTKWEKFARAKGINKRRKDKMIFDDDQQEWVPRWGYKGANKKEEEQWLHPVKANADDDYSPARAAKRARKDRKLKNEGQRLRNLQRAAAADASGGSGGAGAAGSKSKGGRR
;
A
#
# COMPACT_ATOMS: atom_id res chain seq x y z
N MET A 1 -23.88 14.10 1.34
CA MET A 1 -23.00 14.55 2.43
C MET A 1 -21.89 15.36 1.78
N PRO A 2 -21.90 16.70 1.86
CA PRO A 2 -20.82 17.49 1.25
C PRO A 2 -19.52 17.20 2.00
N SER A 3 -18.54 16.67 1.27
CA SER A 3 -17.21 16.36 1.75
C SER A 3 -16.46 17.67 1.99
N ALA A 4 -16.07 17.95 3.23
CA ALA A 4 -15.25 19.10 3.54
C ALA A 4 -13.90 18.98 2.82
N SER A 5 -13.69 19.81 1.80
CA SER A 5 -12.44 19.95 1.07
C SER A 5 -11.35 20.40 2.05
N LYS A 6 -10.38 19.53 2.33
CA LYS A 6 -9.11 19.90 2.98
C LYS A 6 -8.23 20.60 1.95
N THR A 7 -8.70 21.72 1.39
CA THR A 7 -7.90 22.59 0.54
C THR A 7 -7.13 23.51 1.48
N ILE A 8 -5.79 23.46 1.45
CA ILE A 8 -4.98 24.51 2.04
C ILE A 8 -5.07 25.68 1.06
N VAL A 9 -5.98 26.61 1.35
CA VAL A 9 -6.00 27.93 0.72
C VAL A 9 -4.69 28.61 1.13
N ALA A 10 -3.90 29.07 0.16
CA ALA A 10 -2.73 29.88 0.45
C ALA A 10 -3.14 31.06 1.33
N PRO A 11 -2.55 31.26 2.52
CA PRO A 11 -2.84 32.44 3.30
C PRO A 11 -2.44 33.66 2.46
N ALA A 12 -3.38 34.60 2.31
CA ALA A 12 -3.04 35.94 1.85
C ALA A 12 -1.87 36.42 2.73
N SER A 13 -0.79 36.87 2.08
CA SER A 13 0.39 37.43 2.74
C SER A 13 -0.03 38.52 3.72
N THR A 14 -0.17 38.19 5.00
CA THR A 14 -0.15 39.19 6.07
C THR A 14 1.31 39.44 6.40
N ALA A 15 1.96 40.25 5.56
CA ALA A 15 3.22 40.86 5.90
C ALA A 15 2.99 41.74 7.13
N ALA A 16 3.51 41.29 8.27
CA ALA A 16 3.67 42.14 9.45
C ALA A 16 4.58 43.31 9.06
N ALA A 17 4.09 44.51 9.34
CA ALA A 17 4.74 45.78 9.05
C ALA A 17 6.16 45.84 9.63
N ALA A 18 7.14 46.05 8.76
CA ALA A 18 8.39 46.70 9.09
C ALA A 18 8.66 47.73 7.98
N ASP A 19 8.84 48.97 8.41
CA ASP A 19 8.96 50.19 7.60
C ASP A 19 9.99 50.12 6.46
N GLY A 20 9.61 50.70 5.32
CA GLY A 20 10.56 51.24 4.33
C GLY A 20 10.39 50.73 2.88
N ALA A 21 10.19 51.67 1.96
CA ALA A 21 10.19 51.55 0.49
C ALA A 21 8.87 51.10 -0.20
N ALA A 22 7.88 52.00 -0.16
CA ALA A 22 6.69 51.98 -1.00
C ALA A 22 6.93 52.75 -2.32
N ALA A 23 6.73 52.09 -3.46
CA ALA A 23 6.21 52.70 -4.70
C ALA A 23 5.87 51.69 -5.81
N GLY A 24 6.46 50.48 -5.83
CA GLY A 24 6.29 49.55 -6.95
C GLY A 24 5.28 48.39 -6.78
N ALA A 25 4.92 48.02 -5.55
CA ALA A 25 4.18 46.77 -5.29
C ALA A 25 2.65 46.95 -5.14
N ALA A 26 2.16 48.17 -4.98
CA ALA A 26 0.75 48.44 -4.68
C ALA A 26 -0.18 48.31 -5.91
N ALA A 27 0.34 48.51 -7.12
CA ALA A 27 -0.47 48.42 -8.35
C ALA A 27 -0.86 46.97 -8.71
N ALA A 28 -0.02 45.98 -8.38
CA ALA A 28 -0.31 44.56 -8.65
C ALA A 28 -1.28 43.94 -7.63
N ALA A 29 -1.44 44.53 -6.45
CA ALA A 29 -2.34 44.04 -5.41
C ALA A 29 -3.81 44.46 -5.64
N ALA A 30 -4.05 45.59 -6.31
CA ALA A 30 -5.38 46.16 -6.50
C ALA A 30 -6.27 45.39 -7.50
N ALA A 31 -5.68 44.55 -8.37
CA ALA A 31 -6.42 43.67 -9.27
C ALA A 31 -6.85 42.33 -8.62
N ASN A 32 -6.49 42.09 -7.35
CA ASN A 32 -6.70 40.79 -6.67
C ASN A 32 -8.01 40.69 -5.88
N GLY A 33 -8.85 41.74 -5.85
CA GLY A 33 -10.13 41.71 -5.14
C GLY A 33 -11.13 40.69 -5.72
N ASP A 34 -11.05 40.45 -7.03
CA ASP A 34 -11.95 39.55 -7.77
C ASP A 34 -11.32 38.19 -8.10
N ARG A 35 -10.03 37.99 -7.76
CA ARG A 35 -9.31 36.75 -8.08
C ARG A 35 -9.46 35.73 -6.96
N LEU A 36 -9.96 34.55 -7.34
CA LEU A 36 -10.05 33.39 -6.48
C LEU A 36 -8.63 32.94 -6.08
N PRO A 37 -8.45 32.46 -4.84
CA PRO A 37 -7.15 31.97 -4.38
C PRO A 37 -6.74 30.71 -5.16
N LEU A 38 -5.43 30.55 -5.37
CA LEU A 38 -4.89 29.34 -5.98
C LEU A 38 -5.01 28.16 -5.00
N GLU A 39 -5.44 27.01 -5.52
CA GLU A 39 -5.46 25.76 -4.77
C GLU A 39 -4.11 25.05 -4.96
N LEU A 40 -3.42 24.76 -3.86
CA LEU A 40 -2.09 24.15 -3.88
C LEU A 40 -2.13 22.75 -3.28
N ASP A 41 -1.54 21.77 -3.99
CA ASP A 41 -1.26 20.43 -3.50
C ASP A 41 0.25 20.18 -3.52
N ALA A 42 0.90 20.45 -2.39
CA ALA A 42 2.33 20.23 -2.22
C ALA A 42 2.73 18.75 -2.30
N GLY A 43 1.80 17.81 -2.08
CA GLY A 43 2.08 16.38 -2.17
C GLY A 43 2.24 15.89 -3.61
N LEU A 44 1.48 16.50 -4.54
CA LEU A 44 1.59 16.25 -5.98
C LEU A 44 2.41 17.32 -6.72
N LEU A 45 2.94 18.32 -6.00
CA LEU A 45 3.59 19.51 -6.57
C LEU A 45 2.71 20.19 -7.63
N LEU A 46 1.42 20.31 -7.33
CA LEU A 46 0.39 20.83 -8.23
C LEU A 46 -0.13 22.18 -7.72
N SER A 47 -0.26 23.13 -8.63
CA SER A 47 -1.04 24.36 -8.43
C SER A 47 -2.21 24.38 -9.40
N VAL A 48 -3.40 24.70 -8.89
CA VAL A 48 -4.63 24.84 -9.67
C VAL A 48 -5.09 26.28 -9.52
N ASP A 49 -5.17 26.99 -10.64
CA ASP A 49 -5.70 28.33 -10.70
C ASP A 49 -7.14 28.29 -11.25
N PRO A 50 -8.16 28.50 -10.40
CA PRO A 50 -9.57 28.45 -10.81
C PRO A 50 -10.04 29.72 -11.53
N ASN A 51 -9.20 30.74 -11.69
CA ASN A 51 -9.58 31.98 -12.35
C ASN A 51 -9.82 31.76 -13.87
N PRO A 52 -10.80 32.45 -14.48
CA PRO A 52 -11.02 32.37 -15.92
C PRO A 52 -9.88 33.03 -16.70
N LEU A 53 -9.62 32.52 -17.91
CA LEU A 53 -8.72 33.16 -18.87
C LEU A 53 -9.40 34.37 -19.51
N ASP A 54 -8.61 35.37 -19.92
CA ASP A 54 -9.13 36.56 -20.59
C ASP A 54 -9.68 36.21 -21.98
N ALA A 55 -11.00 36.33 -22.16
CA ALA A 55 -11.69 36.01 -23.40
C ALA A 55 -11.21 36.86 -24.60
N ASN A 56 -10.66 38.06 -24.35
CA ASN A 56 -10.13 38.92 -25.41
C ASN A 56 -8.81 38.40 -25.97
N LEU A 57 -8.01 37.73 -25.14
CA LEU A 57 -6.74 37.12 -25.54
C LEU A 57 -6.93 35.76 -26.21
N PHE A 58 -8.04 35.06 -25.93
CA PHE A 58 -8.37 33.74 -26.51
C PHE A 58 -9.63 33.78 -27.39
N PRO A 59 -9.64 34.52 -28.52
CA PRO A 59 -10.79 34.55 -29.41
C PRO A 59 -11.01 33.20 -30.11
N SER A 60 -12.28 32.84 -30.36
CA SER A 60 -12.63 31.58 -31.03
C SER A 60 -12.32 31.56 -32.54
N SER A 61 -12.01 32.71 -33.15
CA SER A 61 -11.63 32.84 -34.55
C SER A 61 -10.11 32.97 -34.69
N SER A 62 -9.54 32.27 -35.69
CA SER A 62 -8.09 32.15 -36.00
C SER A 62 -7.18 33.23 -35.41
N SER A 63 -6.24 32.81 -34.56
CA SER A 63 -5.22 33.67 -33.95
C SER A 63 -4.33 34.31 -35.02
N SER A 64 -4.13 35.63 -34.95
CA SER A 64 -3.07 36.30 -35.69
C SER A 64 -1.72 36.07 -35.01
N SER A 65 -0.61 36.16 -35.75
CA SER A 65 0.74 36.02 -35.19
C SER A 65 1.03 37.01 -34.06
N SER A 66 0.44 38.20 -34.07
CA SER A 66 0.55 39.19 -32.99
C SER A 66 -0.21 38.80 -31.72
N SER A 67 -1.40 38.19 -31.85
CA SER A 67 -2.15 37.67 -30.69
C SER A 67 -1.45 36.50 -30.00
N ALA A 68 -0.70 35.67 -30.74
CA ALA A 68 0.02 34.54 -30.17
C ALA A 68 1.12 34.97 -29.18
N ALA A 69 1.83 36.06 -29.47
CA ALA A 69 2.85 36.60 -28.57
C ALA A 69 2.23 37.14 -27.26
N LEU A 70 1.10 37.83 -27.34
CA LEU A 70 0.37 38.34 -26.17
C LEU A 70 -0.20 37.20 -25.31
N ILE A 71 -0.67 36.13 -25.94
CA ILE A 71 -1.11 34.91 -25.24
C ILE A 71 0.05 34.28 -24.46
N ASP A 72 1.22 34.15 -25.10
CA ASP A 72 2.40 33.55 -24.47
C ASP A 72 2.87 34.36 -23.25
N GLU A 73 2.94 35.69 -23.38
CA GLU A 73 3.26 36.60 -22.28
C GLU A 73 2.26 36.44 -21.11
N HIS A 74 0.95 36.41 -21.41
CA HIS A 74 -0.09 36.25 -20.39
C HIS A 74 -0.01 34.89 -19.68
N LEU A 75 0.20 33.80 -20.43
CA LEU A 75 0.37 32.47 -19.86
C LEU A 75 1.65 32.38 -19.02
N HIS A 76 2.73 33.02 -19.48
CA HIS A 76 4.00 33.07 -18.78
C HIS A 76 3.85 33.75 -17.42
N GLU A 77 3.25 34.94 -17.37
CA GLU A 77 2.98 35.66 -16.12
C GLU A 77 2.14 34.81 -15.15
N ARG A 78 1.10 34.15 -15.66
CA ARG A 78 0.21 33.31 -14.84
C ARG A 78 0.93 32.09 -14.26
N VAL A 79 1.70 31.38 -15.09
CA VAL A 79 2.50 30.22 -14.65
C VAL A 79 3.59 30.67 -13.67
N GLN A 80 4.21 31.81 -13.89
CA GLN A 80 5.21 32.37 -12.98
C GLN A 80 4.60 32.65 -11.60
N GLN A 81 3.44 33.30 -11.54
CA GLN A 81 2.73 33.56 -10.28
C GLN A 81 2.33 32.26 -9.57
N ALA A 82 1.79 31.28 -10.32
CA ALA A 82 1.38 30.00 -9.76
C ALA A 82 2.55 29.16 -9.23
N THR A 83 3.67 29.13 -9.96
CA THR A 83 4.89 28.40 -9.55
C THR A 83 5.56 29.07 -8.37
N GLN A 84 5.63 30.40 -8.33
CA GLN A 84 6.16 31.13 -7.17
C GLN A 84 5.36 30.81 -5.90
N SER A 85 4.04 30.81 -5.99
CA SER A 85 3.17 30.46 -4.86
C SER A 85 3.38 29.02 -4.39
N LEU A 86 3.51 28.07 -5.34
CA LEU A 86 3.82 26.67 -5.05
C LEU A 86 5.16 26.51 -4.33
N PHE A 87 6.24 27.12 -4.83
CA PHE A 87 7.56 27.01 -4.21
C PHE A 87 7.62 27.71 -2.85
N ASN A 88 6.92 28.83 -2.66
CA ASN A 88 6.78 29.46 -1.35
C ASN A 88 6.16 28.49 -0.34
N ALA A 89 5.11 27.76 -0.74
CA ALA A 89 4.49 26.73 0.10
C ALA A 89 5.45 25.57 0.38
N VAL A 90 6.17 25.06 -0.64
CA VAL A 90 7.14 23.96 -0.47
C VAL A 90 8.30 24.37 0.45
N PHE A 91 8.85 25.57 0.31
CA PHE A 91 9.97 26.04 1.13
C PHE A 91 9.57 26.43 2.55
N SER A 92 8.27 26.61 2.81
CA SER A 92 7.74 26.78 4.18
C SER A 92 7.68 25.46 4.97
N LEU A 93 7.81 24.31 4.32
CA LEU A 93 7.77 23.00 4.96
C LEU A 93 9.07 22.71 5.74
N PRO A 94 9.01 21.86 6.78
CA PRO A 94 10.18 21.53 7.58
C PRO A 94 11.25 20.78 6.74
N VAL A 95 12.46 21.33 6.71
CA VAL A 95 13.62 20.76 6.04
C VAL A 95 14.41 19.88 7.03
N SER A 96 14.62 18.62 6.68
CA SER A 96 15.51 17.70 7.39
C SER A 96 16.85 17.61 6.66
N ARG A 97 17.98 17.59 7.38
CA ARG A 97 19.32 17.42 6.77
C ARG A 97 19.75 15.97 6.89
N HIS A 98 19.83 15.27 5.76
CA HIS A 98 20.34 13.90 5.69
C HIS A 98 21.86 13.93 5.44
N PRO A 99 22.68 13.10 6.13
CA PRO A 99 24.13 13.11 6.00
C PRO A 99 24.62 12.86 4.57
N ASP A 100 23.98 11.93 3.84
CA ASP A 100 24.42 11.53 2.49
C ASP A 100 23.74 12.32 1.35
N HIS A 101 22.62 12.98 1.63
CA HIS A 101 21.71 13.50 0.58
C HIS A 101 21.39 14.98 0.73
N GLY A 102 21.90 15.66 1.77
CA GLY A 102 21.71 17.09 1.98
C GLY A 102 20.31 17.44 2.52
N PRO A 103 19.84 18.67 2.29
CA PRO A 103 18.54 19.13 2.78
C PRO A 103 17.40 18.49 1.99
N ILE A 104 16.52 17.76 2.68
CA ILE A 104 15.34 17.09 2.14
C ILE A 104 14.10 17.61 2.86
N VAL A 105 13.05 17.91 2.09
CA VAL A 105 11.73 18.25 2.63
C VAL A 105 10.84 17.00 2.62
N THR A 106 10.13 16.76 3.72
CA THR A 106 9.09 15.71 3.75
C THR A 106 7.78 16.31 3.26
N LEU A 107 7.32 15.89 2.08
CA LEU A 107 6.07 16.37 1.50
C LEU A 107 4.85 15.76 2.21
N PRO A 108 3.74 16.51 2.34
CA PRO A 108 2.49 15.97 2.85
C PRO A 108 1.90 14.93 1.87
N PRO A 109 0.98 14.07 2.34
CA PRO A 109 0.24 13.18 1.45
C PRO A 109 -0.56 14.00 0.41
N PRO A 110 -0.69 13.52 -0.84
CA PRO A 110 -1.41 14.22 -1.89
C PRO A 110 -2.88 14.41 -1.52
N LEU A 111 -3.42 15.59 -1.82
CA LEU A 111 -4.82 15.93 -1.60
C LEU A 111 -5.70 15.38 -2.72
N LEU A 112 -5.17 15.40 -3.96
CA LEU A 112 -5.88 14.89 -5.12
C LEU A 112 -5.89 13.36 -5.11
N THR A 113 -7.08 12.77 -4.89
CA THR A 113 -7.26 11.32 -4.90
C THR A 113 -7.30 10.79 -6.33
N LEU A 114 -6.21 10.15 -6.76
CA LEU A 114 -6.12 9.50 -8.07
C LEU A 114 -6.72 8.08 -8.04
N PRO A 115 -7.37 7.64 -9.13
CA PRO A 115 -7.84 6.27 -9.24
C PRO A 115 -6.66 5.30 -9.25
N ARG A 116 -6.81 4.17 -8.55
CA ARG A 116 -5.79 3.11 -8.54
C ARG A 116 -5.78 2.37 -9.87
N GLU A 117 -4.59 2.05 -10.38
CA GLU A 117 -4.43 1.16 -11.55
C GLU A 117 -4.97 -0.25 -11.27
N LYS A 118 -4.70 -0.78 -10.07
CA LYS A 118 -5.06 -2.14 -9.67
C LYS A 118 -6.06 -2.13 -8.51
N PRO A 119 -7.05 -3.05 -8.52
CA PRO A 119 -7.97 -3.21 -7.41
C PRO A 119 -7.18 -3.54 -6.13
N LEU A 120 -7.80 -3.27 -4.99
CA LEU A 120 -7.21 -3.66 -3.72
C LEU A 120 -6.98 -5.18 -3.70
N PRO A 121 -5.84 -5.66 -3.16
CA PRO A 121 -5.61 -7.08 -3.05
C PRO A 121 -6.73 -7.70 -2.23
N LYS A 122 -7.50 -8.61 -2.84
CA LYS A 122 -8.60 -9.31 -2.18
C LYS A 122 -8.04 -10.07 -0.97
N ALA A 123 -8.76 -10.04 0.15
CA ALA A 123 -8.39 -10.82 1.31
C ALA A 123 -8.31 -12.31 0.94
N LYS A 124 -7.22 -12.98 1.33
CA LYS A 124 -7.01 -14.39 0.97
C LYS A 124 -8.17 -15.24 1.50
N PRO A 125 -8.83 -16.04 0.65
CA PRO A 125 -9.91 -16.89 1.10
C PRO A 125 -9.40 -17.92 2.11
N LEU A 126 -10.13 -18.07 3.21
CA LEU A 126 -9.78 -19.02 4.28
C LEU A 126 -9.74 -20.46 3.73
N THR A 127 -8.65 -21.16 3.98
CA THR A 127 -8.51 -22.59 3.64
C THR A 127 -9.47 -23.44 4.47
N LYS A 128 -9.74 -24.68 4.03
CA LYS A 128 -10.62 -25.61 4.79
C LYS A 128 -10.12 -25.83 6.22
N TRP A 129 -8.81 -25.91 6.40
CA TRP A 129 -8.19 -26.07 7.72
C TRP A 129 -8.36 -24.82 8.58
N GLU A 130 -8.18 -23.61 8.04
CA GLU A 130 -8.38 -22.37 8.80
C GLU A 130 -9.84 -22.17 9.20
N LYS A 131 -10.79 -22.52 8.32
CA LYS A 131 -12.23 -22.53 8.67
C LYS A 131 -12.50 -23.46 9.86
N PHE A 132 -11.93 -24.67 9.82
CA PHE A 132 -12.05 -25.64 10.91
C PHE A 132 -11.35 -25.17 12.20
N ALA A 133 -10.13 -24.63 12.09
CA ALA A 133 -9.38 -24.13 13.23
C ALA A 133 -10.09 -22.96 13.91
N ARG A 134 -10.66 -22.04 13.12
CA ARG A 134 -11.48 -20.94 13.64
C ARG A 134 -12.75 -21.45 14.33
N ALA A 135 -13.46 -22.41 13.74
CA ALA A 135 -14.67 -22.99 14.32
C ALA A 135 -14.39 -23.73 15.65
N LYS A 136 -13.22 -24.37 15.77
CA LYS A 136 -12.80 -25.08 16.99
C LYS A 136 -11.98 -24.25 17.97
N GLY A 137 -11.69 -22.97 17.67
CA GLY A 137 -10.83 -22.13 18.51
C GLY A 137 -9.37 -22.63 18.60
N ILE A 138 -8.88 -23.35 17.59
CA ILE A 138 -7.51 -23.87 17.56
C ILE A 138 -6.56 -22.71 17.19
N ASN A 139 -5.81 -22.23 18.17
CA ASN A 139 -4.83 -21.17 17.98
C ASN A 139 -3.48 -21.73 17.47
N LYS A 140 -2.92 -21.07 16.46
CA LYS A 140 -1.61 -21.42 15.91
C LYS A 140 -0.52 -20.99 16.89
N ARG A 141 0.19 -21.96 17.49
CA ARG A 141 1.37 -21.71 18.33
C ARG A 141 2.65 -21.72 17.51
N ARG A 142 3.60 -20.84 17.86
CA ARG A 142 4.96 -20.89 17.31
C ARG A 142 5.63 -22.16 17.82
N LYS A 143 6.30 -22.87 16.92
CA LYS A 143 7.06 -24.09 17.21
C LYS A 143 8.53 -23.79 16.94
N ASP A 144 9.42 -24.17 17.85
CA ASP A 144 10.85 -23.99 17.67
C ASP A 144 11.41 -24.89 16.58
N LYS A 145 12.54 -24.47 16.00
CA LYS A 145 13.19 -25.14 14.87
C LYS A 145 14.06 -26.31 15.31
N MET A 146 14.64 -26.25 16.51
CA MET A 146 15.48 -27.30 17.08
C MET A 146 14.68 -28.10 18.12
N ILE A 147 14.94 -29.40 18.19
CA ILE A 147 14.45 -30.32 19.21
C ILE A 147 15.68 -31.00 19.80
N PHE A 148 15.68 -31.16 21.11
CA PHE A 148 16.70 -31.93 21.81
C PHE A 148 16.46 -33.42 21.55
N ASP A 149 17.47 -34.13 21.04
CA ASP A 149 17.43 -35.58 20.89
C ASP A 149 18.06 -36.25 22.11
N ASP A 150 17.26 -36.93 22.92
CA ASP A 150 17.71 -37.55 24.19
C ASP A 150 18.79 -38.64 23.97
N ASP A 151 18.79 -39.31 22.81
CA ASP A 151 19.73 -40.41 22.52
C ASP A 151 21.13 -39.91 22.15
N GLN A 152 21.22 -38.73 21.53
CA GLN A 152 22.49 -38.13 21.11
C GLN A 152 22.90 -36.95 22.00
N GLN A 153 22.03 -36.54 22.93
CA GLN A 153 22.19 -35.35 23.78
C GLN A 153 22.52 -34.07 22.98
N GLU A 154 22.04 -33.98 21.75
CA GLU A 154 22.32 -32.88 20.82
C GLU A 154 21.04 -32.18 20.35
N TRP A 155 21.17 -30.89 20.03
CA TRP A 155 20.08 -30.11 19.43
C TRP A 155 20.00 -30.40 17.94
N VAL A 156 18.99 -31.18 17.54
CA VAL A 156 18.78 -31.58 16.15
C VAL A 156 17.67 -30.72 15.53
N PRO A 157 17.81 -30.25 14.27
CA PRO A 157 16.73 -29.56 13.61
C PRO A 157 15.52 -30.49 13.43
N ARG A 158 14.31 -29.94 13.61
CA ARG A 158 13.07 -30.69 13.38
C ARG A 158 12.96 -31.22 11.97
N TRP A 159 13.38 -30.44 11.00
CA TRP A 159 13.33 -30.76 9.57
C TRP A 159 14.53 -30.14 8.86
N GLY A 160 14.97 -30.74 7.76
CA GLY A 160 16.14 -30.29 7.00
C GLY A 160 17.29 -31.30 7.00
N TYR A 161 18.53 -30.80 6.98
CA TYR A 161 19.73 -31.62 7.06
C TYR A 161 19.83 -32.32 8.41
N LYS A 162 20.07 -33.65 8.41
CA LYS A 162 20.06 -34.52 9.61
C LYS A 162 18.85 -34.31 10.52
N GLY A 163 17.69 -33.98 9.95
CA GLY A 163 16.52 -33.62 10.76
C GLY A 163 15.84 -34.82 11.41
N ALA A 164 15.27 -34.61 12.60
CA ALA A 164 14.65 -35.67 13.41
C ALA A 164 13.57 -36.49 12.67
N ASN A 165 12.92 -35.93 11.65
CA ASN A 165 11.91 -36.65 10.84
C ASN A 165 12.44 -37.89 10.09
N LYS A 166 13.77 -37.98 9.88
CA LYS A 166 14.40 -39.08 9.15
C LYS A 166 15.00 -40.13 10.06
N LYS A 167 14.91 -39.97 11.39
CA LYS A 167 15.45 -40.93 12.36
C LYS A 167 14.90 -42.34 12.12
N GLU A 168 13.61 -42.47 11.80
CA GLU A 168 12.98 -43.74 11.41
C GLU A 168 13.40 -44.29 10.03
N GLU A 169 13.98 -43.48 9.14
CA GLU A 169 14.47 -43.94 7.82
C GLU A 169 15.96 -44.33 7.88
N GLU A 170 16.74 -43.72 8.78
CA GLU A 170 18.20 -43.86 8.91
C GLU A 170 18.61 -44.83 10.04
N GLN A 171 17.65 -45.33 10.81
CA GLN A 171 17.88 -46.32 11.86
C GLN A 171 18.50 -47.61 11.26
N TRP A 172 19.63 -48.04 11.82
CA TRP A 172 20.37 -49.21 11.35
C TRP A 172 19.67 -50.55 11.64
N LEU A 173 18.75 -50.58 12.62
CA LEU A 173 17.99 -51.77 13.02
C LEU A 173 16.50 -51.46 13.20
N HIS A 174 15.65 -52.22 12.50
CA HIS A 174 14.20 -52.12 12.62
C HIS A 174 13.59 -53.41 13.16
N PRO A 175 12.70 -53.35 14.17
CA PRO A 175 11.94 -54.51 14.58
C PRO A 175 10.92 -54.87 13.49
N VAL A 176 11.04 -56.05 12.90
CA VAL A 176 10.09 -56.58 11.92
C VAL A 176 9.03 -57.40 12.65
N LYS A 177 7.75 -57.23 12.29
CA LYS A 177 6.66 -58.03 12.86
C LYS A 177 6.67 -59.42 12.23
N ALA A 178 6.40 -60.46 13.03
CA ALA A 178 6.48 -61.86 12.61
C ALA A 178 5.58 -62.27 11.42
N ASN A 179 4.64 -61.42 11.00
CA ASN A 179 3.73 -61.66 9.86
C ASN A 179 4.01 -60.72 8.67
N ALA A 180 5.23 -60.19 8.54
CA ALA A 180 5.61 -59.33 7.42
C ALA A 180 6.06 -60.19 6.21
N ASP A 181 5.76 -59.72 4.99
CA ASP A 181 6.25 -60.32 3.75
C ASP A 181 7.79 -60.36 3.71
N ASP A 182 8.35 -61.39 3.09
CA ASP A 182 9.80 -61.59 2.94
C ASP A 182 10.51 -60.42 2.22
N ASP A 183 9.78 -59.67 1.37
CA ASP A 183 10.29 -58.49 0.65
C ASP A 183 10.04 -57.14 1.39
N TYR A 184 9.47 -57.16 2.59
CA TYR A 184 9.09 -55.94 3.32
C TYR A 184 10.29 -55.29 4.01
N SER A 185 10.74 -54.15 3.46
CA SER A 185 11.72 -53.29 4.11
C SER A 185 11.05 -52.13 4.88
N PRO A 186 11.17 -52.07 6.22
CA PRO A 186 10.53 -51.04 7.04
C PRO A 186 11.02 -49.61 6.72
N ALA A 187 12.31 -49.44 6.40
CA ALA A 187 12.86 -48.15 5.96
C ALA A 187 12.24 -47.67 4.64
N ARG A 188 12.01 -48.59 3.68
CA ARG A 188 11.32 -48.28 2.41
C ARG A 188 9.86 -47.92 2.66
N ALA A 189 9.18 -48.60 3.59
CA ALA A 189 7.81 -48.31 3.97
C ALA A 189 7.66 -46.92 4.61
N ALA A 190 8.56 -46.55 5.55
CA ALA A 190 8.59 -45.21 6.16
C ALA A 190 8.79 -44.11 5.10
N LYS A 191 9.72 -44.31 4.17
CA LYS A 191 9.97 -43.40 3.05
C LYS A 191 8.77 -43.26 2.11
N ARG A 192 8.07 -44.36 1.80
CA ARG A 192 6.81 -44.34 1.02
C ARG A 192 5.72 -43.56 1.76
N ALA A 193 5.47 -43.87 3.03
CA ALA A 193 4.48 -43.19 3.85
C ALA A 193 4.73 -41.66 3.93
N ARG A 194 5.99 -41.22 4.03
CA ARG A 194 6.33 -39.79 4.00
C ARG A 194 6.02 -39.15 2.64
N LYS A 195 6.35 -39.82 1.53
CA LYS A 195 6.01 -39.34 0.17
C LYS A 195 4.50 -39.25 -0.01
N ASP A 196 3.74 -40.24 0.45
CA ASP A 196 2.28 -40.26 0.35
C ASP A 196 1.64 -39.13 1.14
N ARG A 197 2.14 -38.84 2.35
CA ARG A 197 1.73 -37.67 3.14
C ARG A 197 2.01 -36.36 2.41
N LYS A 198 3.16 -36.24 1.74
CA LYS A 198 3.53 -35.06 0.94
C LYS A 198 2.59 -34.89 -0.26
N LEU A 199 2.36 -35.96 -1.03
CA LEU A 199 1.43 -35.95 -2.17
C LEU A 199 0.00 -35.60 -1.74
N LYS A 200 -0.46 -36.14 -0.60
CA LYS A 200 -1.77 -35.80 -0.02
C LYS A 200 -1.85 -34.33 0.36
N ASN A 201 -0.79 -33.74 0.92
CA ASN A 201 -0.74 -32.31 1.25
C ASN A 201 -0.80 -31.44 -0.02
N GLU A 202 -0.02 -31.79 -1.04
CA GLU A 202 -0.02 -31.09 -2.33
C GLU A 202 -1.39 -31.17 -3.02
N GLY A 203 -2.03 -32.34 -3.02
CA GLY A 203 -3.40 -32.51 -3.51
C GLY A 203 -4.42 -31.67 -2.74
N GLN A 204 -4.30 -31.56 -1.41
CA GLN A 204 -5.15 -30.68 -0.60
C GLN A 204 -4.89 -29.20 -0.89
N ARG A 205 -3.64 -28.79 -1.09
CA ARG A 205 -3.26 -27.43 -1.49
C ARG A 205 -3.91 -27.07 -2.82
N LEU A 206 -3.79 -27.93 -3.84
CA LEU A 206 -4.40 -27.73 -5.16
C LEU A 206 -5.92 -27.61 -5.07
N ARG A 207 -6.59 -28.49 -4.31
CA ARG A 207 -8.04 -28.41 -4.08
C ARG A 207 -8.47 -27.12 -3.38
N ASN A 208 -7.65 -26.59 -2.45
CA ASN A 208 -7.93 -25.31 -1.80
C ASN A 208 -7.73 -24.14 -2.77
N LEU A 209 -6.71 -24.18 -3.63
CA LEU A 209 -6.48 -23.17 -4.68
C LEU A 209 -7.62 -23.16 -5.71
N GLN A 210 -8.11 -24.33 -6.14
CA GLN A 210 -9.26 -24.43 -7.03
C GLN A 210 -10.53 -23.81 -6.41
N ARG A 211 -10.80 -24.07 -5.12
CA ARG A 211 -11.92 -23.44 -4.41
C ARG A 211 -11.74 -21.93 -4.25
N ALA A 212 -10.51 -21.48 -4.03
CA ALA A 212 -10.20 -20.05 -3.97
C ALA A 212 -10.49 -19.38 -5.31
N ALA A 213 -9.99 -19.94 -6.41
CA ALA A 213 -10.24 -19.42 -7.76
C ALA A 213 -11.74 -19.42 -8.13
N ALA A 214 -12.48 -20.47 -7.77
CA ALA A 214 -13.93 -20.52 -7.99
C ALA A 214 -14.68 -19.46 -7.16
N ALA A 215 -14.24 -19.20 -5.92
CA ALA A 215 -14.78 -18.13 -5.09
C ALA A 215 -14.43 -16.74 -5.65
N ASP A 216 -13.22 -16.57 -6.20
CA ASP A 216 -12.78 -15.32 -6.81
C ASP A 216 -13.55 -15.00 -8.11
N ALA A 217 -13.88 -16.03 -8.90
CA ALA A 217 -14.69 -15.91 -10.12
C ALA A 217 -16.16 -15.59 -9.81
N SER A 218 -16.75 -16.24 -8.80
CA SER A 218 -18.14 -15.98 -8.39
C SER A 218 -18.31 -14.69 -7.58
N GLY A 219 -17.28 -14.26 -6.83
CA GLY A 219 -17.25 -12.99 -6.11
C GLY A 219 -16.97 -11.76 -6.99
N GLY A 220 -16.78 -11.95 -8.31
CA GLY A 220 -16.56 -10.87 -9.27
C GLY A 220 -17.78 -10.00 -9.57
N SER A 221 -19.00 -10.41 -9.16
CA SER A 221 -20.25 -9.67 -9.43
C SER A 221 -20.93 -9.10 -8.17
N GLY A 222 -20.24 -9.01 -7.03
CA GLY A 222 -20.87 -8.69 -5.73
C GLY A 222 -20.08 -7.70 -4.90
N GLY A 223 -19.89 -6.48 -5.39
CA GLY A 223 -19.48 -5.36 -4.55
C GLY A 223 -20.68 -4.77 -3.82
N ALA A 224 -20.91 -5.15 -2.55
CA ALA A 224 -21.67 -4.35 -1.58
C ALA A 224 -21.46 -4.82 -0.13
N GLY A 225 -20.85 -3.95 0.68
CA GLY A 225 -21.07 -3.77 2.11
C GLY A 225 -21.18 -4.99 3.04
N ALA A 226 -20.09 -5.33 3.71
CA ALA A 226 -20.15 -5.96 5.04
C ALA A 226 -19.34 -5.10 6.03
N ALA A 227 -19.95 -3.99 6.46
CA ALA A 227 -19.47 -3.21 7.59
C ALA A 227 -19.56 -4.07 8.87
N GLY A 228 -18.46 -4.15 9.62
CA GLY A 228 -18.35 -4.96 10.82
C GLY A 228 -19.31 -4.50 11.93
N SER A 229 -20.14 -5.42 12.42
CA SER A 229 -20.89 -5.21 13.67
C SER A 229 -19.93 -5.29 14.85
N LYS A 230 -19.61 -4.14 15.45
CA LYS A 230 -19.01 -4.05 16.79
C LYS A 230 -20.01 -4.62 17.80
N SER A 231 -19.70 -5.75 18.42
CA SER A 231 -20.39 -6.22 19.62
C SER A 231 -19.99 -5.32 20.80
N LYS A 232 -20.86 -4.37 21.13
CA LYS A 232 -20.78 -3.56 22.34
C LYS A 232 -21.30 -4.40 23.50
N GLY A 233 -20.52 -4.50 24.58
CA GLY A 233 -20.92 -5.18 25.80
C GLY A 233 -22.18 -4.59 26.44
N GLY A 234 -22.95 -5.47 27.09
CA GLY A 234 -24.14 -5.13 27.85
C GLY A 234 -24.41 -6.24 28.87
N ARG A 235 -24.42 -5.84 30.14
CA ARG A 235 -24.57 -6.63 31.37
C ARG A 235 -25.75 -7.59 31.36
N ARG A 236 -25.57 -8.75 31.99
CA ARG A 236 -26.31 -9.21 33.18
C ARG A 236 -25.54 -10.34 33.84
#